data_AF-A0A8T1CI56-F1
#
_entry.id   AF-A0A8T1CI56-F1
#
_cell.length_a   1.000
_cell.length_b   1.000
_cell.length_c   1.000
_cell.angle_alpha   90.00
_cell.angle_beta   90.00
_cell.angle_gamma   90.00
#
_symmetry.space_group_name_H-M   'P 1'
#
loop_
_entity.id
_entity.type
_entity.pdbx_description
1 polymer ?
#
loop_
_entity_poly.entity_id
_entity_poly.type
_entity_poly.pdbx_seq_one_letter_code
_entity_poly.pdbx_strand_id
1 'polypeptide(L)'
;MARQLLDDDDISLLTGEKNGRGDKKQKDRRSALVEMVYPESKVDEVEELQVYAAFAAIALITEPKPQPQQRTWHISEVKIPRSVSQAMNSPQRAEWWKGMEKEIKTMLDKGVLELVPESEMPEGTKSLQTVWRFQAKTDDFGNVVRYRSRRCGRGGKEKPGVDFNVVGTFSPVARMASFRMLVAMCKILHLLAYQADIDTAYLNARKRALAFVRSIAGFPLKRGWVYKVNNALYGLRESG
;
A
#
# COMPACT_ATOMS: atom_id res chain seq x y z
N MET A 1 -72.35 7.96 28.32
CA MET A 1 -72.21 6.75 29.15
C MET A 1 -70.83 6.18 28.87
N ALA A 2 -69.85 6.53 29.70
CA ALA A 2 -69.25 5.67 30.73
C ALA A 2 -68.37 4.56 30.11
N ARG A 3 -67.03 4.73 30.03
CA ARG A 3 -65.98 4.54 31.07
C ARG A 3 -65.37 3.12 31.05
N GLN A 4 -64.03 3.09 30.86
CA GLN A 4 -63.02 2.20 31.49
C GLN A 4 -63.00 0.71 31.08
N LEU A 5 -61.85 0.07 30.81
CA LEU A 5 -60.53 0.16 31.46
C LEU A 5 -59.35 0.00 30.47
N LEU A 6 -58.44 0.99 30.48
CA LEU A 6 -57.00 0.79 30.37
C LEU A 6 -56.49 0.34 31.75
N ASP A 7 -55.33 -0.32 31.76
CA ASP A 7 -54.23 -0.27 32.74
C ASP A 7 -53.33 -1.48 32.39
N ASP A 8 -52.01 -1.47 32.43
CA ASP A 8 -50.97 -0.46 32.61
C ASP A 8 -49.64 -1.17 32.22
N ASP A 9 -48.55 -0.42 32.15
CA ASP A 9 -47.17 -0.89 32.01
C ASP A 9 -46.61 -1.05 30.59
N ASP A 10 -46.66 0.06 29.88
CA ASP A 10 -45.61 0.46 28.95
C ASP A 10 -44.77 1.61 29.57
N ILE A 11 -44.20 1.41 30.77
CA ILE A 11 -43.21 2.35 31.34
C ILE A 11 -42.17 1.60 32.19
N SER A 12 -41.05 1.20 31.57
CA SER A 12 -39.72 1.29 32.21
C SER A 12 -38.59 0.97 31.21
N LEU A 13 -38.29 1.96 30.37
CA LEU A 13 -36.90 2.29 30.10
C LEU A 13 -36.20 2.59 31.45
N LEU A 14 -34.98 2.09 31.62
CA LEU A 14 -33.96 2.50 32.62
C LEU A 14 -33.94 1.79 33.99
N THR A 15 -33.50 0.52 34.00
CA THR A 15 -32.48 0.09 34.98
C THR A 15 -31.51 -0.86 34.30
N GLY A 16 -30.24 -0.46 34.22
CA GLY A 16 -29.18 -1.33 33.74
C GLY A 16 -28.63 -2.17 34.87
N GLU A 17 -28.57 -3.48 34.70
CA GLU A 17 -27.61 -4.33 35.39
C GLU A 17 -26.99 -5.35 34.43
N LYS A 18 -25.65 -5.31 34.37
CA LYS A 18 -24.80 -6.29 33.71
C LYS A 18 -24.54 -7.44 34.67
N ASN A 19 -24.66 -8.69 34.21
CA ASN A 19 -23.60 -9.70 34.34
C ASN A 19 -24.01 -11.05 33.74
N GLY A 20 -23.05 -11.76 33.12
CA GLY A 20 -23.12 -13.22 33.00
C GLY A 20 -22.97 -13.82 31.60
N ARG A 21 -21.72 -13.87 31.12
CA ARG A 21 -21.09 -15.00 30.39
C ARG A 21 -21.92 -15.78 29.34
N GLY A 22 -21.56 -15.53 28.08
CA GLY A 22 -21.03 -16.59 27.20
C GLY A 22 -22.05 -17.43 26.43
N ASP A 23 -22.42 -16.97 25.24
CA ASP A 23 -22.49 -17.88 24.10
C ASP A 23 -22.25 -17.11 22.78
N LYS A 24 -21.12 -17.40 22.13
CA LYS A 24 -20.80 -16.80 20.82
C LYS A 24 -21.62 -17.54 19.77
N LYS A 25 -22.77 -16.98 19.41
CA LYS A 25 -23.57 -17.39 18.25
C LYS A 25 -22.68 -17.58 17.02
N GLN A 26 -22.60 -18.82 16.56
CA GLN A 26 -22.03 -19.22 15.29
C GLN A 26 -22.75 -18.45 14.19
N LYS A 27 -22.03 -17.52 13.57
CA LYS A 27 -22.57 -16.66 12.52
C LYS A 27 -22.66 -17.50 11.25
N ASP A 28 -23.85 -18.04 11.05
CA ASP A 28 -24.23 -18.82 9.87
C ASP A 28 -23.98 -17.98 8.61
N ARG A 29 -22.86 -18.27 7.94
CA ARG A 29 -22.50 -17.63 6.67
C ARG A 29 -23.35 -18.29 5.60
N ARG A 30 -24.53 -17.74 5.34
CA ARG A 30 -25.21 -17.98 4.05
C ARG A 30 -24.26 -17.53 2.94
N SER A 31 -23.58 -18.48 2.33
CA SER A 31 -22.88 -18.32 1.06
C SER A 31 -23.92 -17.98 0.00
N ALA A 32 -24.12 -16.68 -0.23
CA ALA A 32 -24.78 -16.22 -1.44
C ALA A 32 -23.83 -16.53 -2.60
N LEU A 33 -24.01 -17.72 -3.19
CA LEU A 33 -23.46 -18.07 -4.49
C LEU A 33 -24.16 -17.13 -5.48
N VAL A 34 -23.47 -16.06 -5.87
CA VAL A 34 -23.91 -15.22 -6.99
C VAL A 34 -23.58 -16.03 -8.24
N GLU A 35 -24.59 -16.70 -8.77
CA GLU A 35 -24.50 -17.36 -10.06
C GLU A 35 -24.28 -16.27 -11.12
N MET A 36 -23.06 -16.21 -11.65
CA MET A 36 -22.73 -15.30 -12.74
C MET A 36 -23.33 -15.85 -14.02
N VAL A 37 -24.54 -15.40 -14.36
CA VAL A 37 -25.12 -15.63 -15.68
C VAL A 37 -24.38 -14.70 -16.66
N TYR A 38 -23.48 -15.30 -17.45
CA TYR A 38 -22.84 -14.63 -18.57
C TYR A 38 -23.86 -14.48 -19.71
N PRO A 39 -24.05 -13.28 -20.27
CA PRO A 39 -24.82 -13.15 -21.51
C PRO A 39 -24.04 -13.84 -22.63
N GLU A 40 -24.75 -14.63 -23.44
CA GLU A 40 -24.25 -15.24 -24.67
C GLU A 40 -23.92 -14.14 -25.70
N SER A 41 -22.76 -13.52 -25.54
CA SER A 41 -22.06 -12.83 -26.61
C SER A 41 -20.87 -13.69 -26.98
N LYS A 42 -20.83 -14.17 -28.23
CA LYS A 42 -19.68 -14.85 -28.83
C LYS A 42 -18.46 -13.93 -28.79
N VAL A 43 -17.73 -13.99 -27.70
CA VAL A 43 -16.29 -13.72 -27.69
C VAL A 43 -15.70 -15.05 -28.16
N ASP A 44 -14.93 -15.03 -29.25
CA ASP A 44 -14.35 -16.24 -29.82
C ASP A 44 -13.60 -17.00 -28.71
N GLU A 45 -14.13 -18.16 -28.28
CA GLU A 45 -13.58 -19.01 -27.19
C GLU A 45 -12.07 -19.27 -27.35
N VAL A 46 -11.59 -19.19 -28.59
CA VAL A 46 -10.21 -19.33 -29.00
C VAL A 46 -9.29 -18.24 -28.41
N GLU A 47 -9.74 -16.99 -28.30
CA GLU A 47 -8.93 -15.90 -27.72
C GLU A 47 -8.81 -16.03 -26.20
N GLU A 48 -9.87 -16.42 -25.50
CA GLU A 48 -9.85 -16.61 -24.04
C GLU A 48 -8.96 -17.80 -23.64
N LEU A 49 -9.05 -18.91 -24.38
CA LEU A 49 -8.17 -20.06 -24.21
C LEU A 49 -6.71 -19.74 -24.56
N GLN A 50 -6.45 -18.93 -25.57
CA GLN A 50 -5.08 -18.51 -25.93
C GLN A 50 -4.48 -17.61 -24.86
N VAL A 51 -5.26 -16.66 -24.33
CA VAL A 51 -4.83 -15.79 -23.22
C VAL A 51 -4.56 -16.63 -21.97
N TYR A 52 -5.46 -17.55 -21.62
CA TYR A 52 -5.28 -18.45 -20.48
C TYR A 52 -4.07 -19.39 -20.67
N ALA A 53 -3.90 -19.97 -21.86
CA ALA A 53 -2.76 -20.81 -22.20
C ALA A 53 -1.45 -20.02 -22.20
N ALA A 54 -1.45 -18.76 -22.66
CA ALA A 54 -0.29 -17.88 -22.59
C ALA A 54 0.08 -17.56 -21.14
N PHE A 55 -0.89 -17.24 -20.29
CA PHE A 55 -0.65 -17.02 -18.85
C PHE A 55 -0.15 -18.29 -18.15
N ALA A 56 -0.74 -19.45 -18.44
CA ALA A 56 -0.32 -20.75 -17.90
C ALA A 56 1.08 -21.14 -18.40
N ALA A 57 1.38 -20.92 -19.68
CA ALA A 57 2.70 -21.17 -20.25
C ALA A 57 3.76 -20.23 -19.65
N ILE A 58 3.46 -18.94 -19.48
CA ILE A 58 4.35 -18.01 -18.78
C ILE A 58 4.60 -18.50 -17.34
N ALA A 59 3.55 -18.90 -16.62
CA ALA A 59 3.68 -19.43 -15.26
C ALA A 59 4.51 -20.73 -15.18
N LEU A 60 4.41 -21.59 -16.20
CA LEU A 60 5.19 -22.83 -16.32
C LEU A 60 6.66 -22.58 -16.74
N ILE A 61 6.92 -21.58 -17.59
CA ILE A 61 8.27 -21.23 -18.06
C ILE A 61 9.04 -20.43 -17.01
N THR A 62 8.34 -19.64 -16.18
CA THR A 62 8.95 -19.01 -15.01
C THR A 62 9.03 -20.00 -13.85
N GLU A 63 9.90 -21.00 -13.96
CA GLU A 63 10.33 -21.72 -12.77
C GLU A 63 10.96 -20.70 -11.80
N PRO A 64 10.48 -20.58 -10.56
CA PRO A 64 11.17 -19.76 -9.57
C PRO A 64 12.55 -20.39 -9.40
N LYS A 65 13.60 -19.70 -9.87
CA LYS A 65 15.00 -20.15 -9.72
C LYS A 65 15.17 -20.75 -8.32
N PRO A 66 15.55 -22.03 -8.18
CA PRO A 66 15.73 -22.63 -6.87
C PRO A 66 16.81 -21.83 -6.15
N GLN A 67 16.37 -21.01 -5.20
CA GLN A 67 17.28 -20.30 -4.32
C GLN A 67 17.84 -21.35 -3.35
N PRO A 68 19.13 -21.29 -3.02
CA PRO A 68 19.74 -22.26 -2.11
C PRO A 68 18.88 -22.37 -0.84
N GLN A 69 18.74 -23.59 -0.28
CA GLN A 69 17.95 -23.91 0.91
C GLN A 69 18.32 -22.98 2.08
N GLN A 70 17.72 -21.80 2.11
CA GLN A 70 17.77 -20.88 3.21
C GLN A 70 16.57 -21.17 4.08
N ARG A 71 16.81 -21.31 5.38
CA ARG A 71 15.77 -21.40 6.39
C ARG A 71 14.72 -20.32 6.10
N THR A 72 13.51 -20.75 5.76
CA THR A 72 12.40 -19.84 5.55
C THR A 72 11.85 -19.45 6.90
N TRP A 73 11.84 -18.15 7.19
CA TRP A 73 11.34 -17.65 8.47
C TRP A 73 9.81 -17.62 8.44
N HIS A 74 9.16 -18.10 9.49
CA HIS A 74 7.74 -17.83 9.69
C HIS A 74 7.54 -16.40 10.21
N ILE A 75 6.47 -15.71 9.81
CA ILE A 75 6.24 -14.31 10.17
C ILE A 75 6.22 -14.05 11.68
N SER A 76 5.77 -15.03 12.48
CA SER A 76 5.78 -14.94 13.95
C SER A 76 7.20 -14.86 14.53
N GLU A 77 8.20 -15.37 13.83
CA GLU A 77 9.61 -15.34 14.24
C GLU A 77 10.31 -14.04 13.81
N VAL A 78 9.71 -13.28 12.89
CA VAL A 78 10.32 -12.08 12.32
C VAL A 78 9.80 -10.83 13.01
N LYS A 79 10.65 -10.21 13.82
CA LYS A 79 10.38 -8.88 14.36
C LYS A 79 10.63 -7.81 13.31
N ILE A 80 9.57 -7.19 12.80
CA ILE A 80 9.67 -6.12 11.80
C ILE A 80 10.38 -4.90 12.41
N PRO A 81 11.53 -4.47 11.87
CA PRO A 81 12.30 -3.36 12.42
C PRO A 81 11.60 -2.02 12.20
N ARG A 82 11.77 -1.10 13.15
CA ARG A 82 11.26 0.29 13.05
C ARG A 82 12.35 1.30 12.70
N SER A 83 13.61 0.88 12.72
CA SER A 83 14.77 1.70 12.40
C SER A 83 15.83 0.87 11.68
N VAL A 84 16.75 1.55 10.98
CA VAL A 84 17.89 0.87 10.32
C VAL A 84 18.75 0.14 11.34
N SER A 85 18.99 0.74 12.52
CA SER A 85 19.74 0.07 13.60
C SER A 85 19.07 -1.24 14.04
N GLN A 86 17.75 -1.26 14.22
CA GLN A 86 17.03 -2.50 14.53
C GLN A 86 17.10 -3.52 13.40
N ALA A 87 17.03 -3.06 12.14
CA ALA A 87 17.15 -3.95 10.98
C ALA A 87 18.54 -4.60 10.92
N MET A 88 19.60 -3.81 11.15
CA MET A 88 20.99 -4.28 11.10
C MET A 88 21.37 -5.19 12.27
N ASN A 89 20.68 -5.06 13.41
CA ASN A 89 20.84 -5.93 14.57
C ASN A 89 19.94 -7.18 14.55
N SER A 90 19.11 -7.35 13.51
CA SER A 90 18.23 -8.51 13.38
C SER A 90 18.96 -9.69 12.71
N PRO A 91 18.51 -10.95 12.94
CA PRO A 91 19.04 -12.10 12.20
C PRO A 91 18.86 -11.97 10.69
N GLN A 92 17.82 -11.24 10.25
CA GLN A 92 17.49 -11.01 8.83
C GLN A 92 18.17 -9.75 8.26
N ARG A 93 19.22 -9.22 8.90
CA ARG A 93 19.90 -7.98 8.49
C ARG A 93 20.29 -7.93 7.01
N ALA A 94 20.75 -9.05 6.44
CA ALA A 94 21.18 -9.14 5.06
C ALA A 94 20.01 -8.91 4.09
N GLU A 95 18.86 -9.49 4.38
CA GLU A 95 17.65 -9.33 3.56
C GLU A 95 17.08 -7.92 3.66
N TRP A 96 17.07 -7.33 4.86
CA TRP A 96 16.65 -5.94 5.03
C TRP A 96 17.58 -4.96 4.30
N TRP A 97 18.90 -5.19 4.37
CA TRP A 97 19.90 -4.39 3.67
C TRP A 97 19.72 -4.49 2.15
N LYS A 98 19.58 -5.71 1.62
CA LYS A 98 19.32 -5.96 0.19
C LYS A 98 18.06 -5.25 -0.28
N GLY A 99 17.00 -5.25 0.53
CA GLY A 99 15.79 -4.48 0.27
C GLY A 99 16.03 -2.96 0.24
N MET A 100 16.83 -2.45 1.18
CA MET A 100 17.18 -1.03 1.25
C MET A 100 18.01 -0.58 0.04
N GLU A 101 19.03 -1.36 -0.33
CA GLU A 101 19.88 -1.09 -1.48
C GLU A 101 19.08 -1.11 -2.78
N LYS A 102 18.21 -2.10 -2.96
CA LYS A 102 17.33 -2.18 -4.13
C LYS A 102 16.43 -0.96 -4.25
N GLU A 103 15.85 -0.49 -3.15
CA GLU A 103 15.00 0.71 -3.14
C GLU A 103 15.79 1.97 -3.56
N ILE A 104 16.95 2.21 -2.94
CA ILE A 104 17.78 3.38 -3.29
C ILE A 104 18.22 3.33 -4.74
N LYS A 105 18.69 2.16 -5.22
CA LYS A 105 19.05 1.96 -6.61
C LYS A 105 17.88 2.28 -7.54
N THR A 106 16.69 1.76 -7.23
CA THR A 106 15.48 2.03 -8.03
C THR A 106 15.15 3.52 -8.05
N MET A 107 15.31 4.24 -6.94
CA MET A 107 15.07 5.69 -6.89
C MET A 107 16.07 6.49 -7.72
N LEU A 108 17.34 6.07 -7.74
CA LEU A 108 18.37 6.69 -8.58
C LEU A 108 18.11 6.40 -10.06
N ASP A 109 17.86 5.14 -10.41
CA ASP A 109 17.60 4.70 -11.79
C ASP A 109 16.36 5.39 -12.40
N LYS A 110 15.34 5.67 -11.57
CA LYS A 110 14.13 6.39 -11.99
C LYS A 110 14.26 7.92 -11.93
N GLY A 111 15.40 8.46 -11.52
CA GLY A 111 15.62 9.90 -11.36
C GLY A 111 14.79 10.54 -10.25
N VAL A 112 14.21 9.74 -9.33
CA VAL A 112 13.48 10.24 -8.15
C VAL A 112 14.42 10.96 -7.21
N LEU A 113 15.59 10.35 -6.99
CA LEU A 113 16.70 10.93 -6.25
C LEU A 113 17.82 11.23 -7.23
N GLU A 114 18.35 12.44 -7.14
CA GLU A 114 19.49 12.89 -7.93
C GLU A 114 20.56 13.39 -6.97
N LEU A 115 21.81 12.98 -7.18
CA LEU A 115 22.91 13.40 -6.34
C LEU A 115 23.47 14.72 -6.88
N VAL A 116 23.32 15.80 -6.11
CA VAL A 116 23.75 17.15 -6.49
C VAL A 116 24.69 17.75 -5.45
N PRO A 117 25.59 18.67 -5.84
CA PRO A 117 26.38 19.45 -4.89
C PRO A 117 25.50 20.23 -3.91
N GLU A 118 25.94 20.35 -2.66
CA GLU A 118 25.22 21.11 -1.62
C GLU A 118 25.06 22.59 -1.98
N SER A 119 25.89 23.14 -2.87
CA SER A 119 25.76 24.50 -3.40
C SER A 119 24.48 24.73 -4.22
N GLU A 120 23.85 23.68 -4.75
CA GLU A 120 22.56 23.79 -5.44
C GLU A 120 21.37 23.87 -4.47
N MET A 121 21.59 23.58 -3.19
CA MET A 121 20.56 23.70 -2.16
C MET A 121 20.54 25.14 -1.64
N PRO A 122 19.45 25.91 -1.85
CA PRO A 122 19.38 27.29 -1.40
C PRO A 122 19.57 27.38 0.12
N GLU A 123 20.33 28.38 0.57
CA GLU A 123 20.58 28.59 1.99
C GLU A 123 19.26 28.76 2.77
N GLY A 124 19.19 28.17 3.96
CA GLY A 124 17.98 28.14 4.78
C GLY A 124 16.92 27.12 4.35
N THR A 125 17.12 26.38 3.25
CA THR A 125 16.20 25.30 2.87
C THR A 125 16.21 24.19 3.91
N LYS A 126 15.03 23.78 4.37
CA LYS A 126 14.90 22.68 5.32
C LYS A 126 15.03 21.35 4.59
N SER A 127 15.93 20.48 5.06
CA SER A 127 16.06 19.14 4.50
C SER A 127 14.80 18.31 4.81
N LEU A 128 14.28 17.62 3.80
CA LEU A 128 13.18 16.69 3.93
C LEU A 128 13.57 15.54 4.88
N GLN A 129 12.77 15.36 5.93
CA GLN A 129 12.94 14.21 6.81
C GLN A 129 12.33 12.98 6.16
N THR A 130 13.09 11.89 6.20
CA THR A 130 12.75 10.68 5.47
C THR A 130 12.95 9.48 6.40
N VAL A 131 12.04 8.50 6.37
CA VAL A 131 12.01 7.31 7.26
C VAL A 131 11.98 6.00 6.44
N TRP A 132 12.50 4.92 7.02
CA TRP A 132 12.43 3.59 6.42
C TRP A 132 11.17 2.87 6.91
N ARG A 133 10.45 2.24 5.98
CA ARG A 133 9.32 1.35 6.28
C ARG A 133 9.68 -0.06 5.85
N PHE A 134 9.78 -0.94 6.82
CA PHE A 134 10.08 -2.36 6.62
C PHE A 134 8.81 -3.18 6.66
N GLN A 135 8.71 -4.19 5.79
CA GLN A 135 7.61 -5.13 5.72
C GLN A 135 8.13 -6.49 5.26
N ALA A 136 7.71 -7.56 5.93
CA ALA A 136 7.87 -8.92 5.43
C ALA A 136 6.60 -9.30 4.66
N LYS A 137 6.76 -9.83 3.45
CA LYS A 137 5.70 -10.40 2.63
C LYS A 137 5.70 -11.91 2.83
N THR A 138 4.53 -12.45 3.10
CA THR A 138 4.32 -13.86 3.40
C THR A 138 3.53 -14.55 2.30
N ASP A 139 3.68 -15.86 2.20
CA ASP A 139 2.73 -16.73 1.49
C ASP A 139 1.47 -16.96 2.35
N ASP A 140 0.56 -17.79 1.83
CA ASP A 140 -0.68 -18.17 2.50
C ASP A 140 -0.44 -19.02 3.76
N PHE A 141 0.74 -19.62 3.88
CA PHE A 141 1.17 -20.42 5.02
C PHE A 141 1.93 -19.60 6.09
N GLY A 142 2.10 -18.29 5.88
CA GLY A 142 2.79 -17.39 6.81
C GLY A 142 4.32 -17.42 6.72
N ASN A 143 4.89 -18.14 5.76
CA ASN A 143 6.33 -18.16 5.49
C ASN A 143 6.74 -16.86 4.79
N VAL A 144 7.82 -16.24 5.24
CA VAL A 144 8.32 -15.01 4.64
C VAL A 144 9.00 -15.31 3.31
N VAL A 145 8.38 -14.82 2.24
CA VAL A 145 8.85 -14.97 0.86
C VAL A 145 9.73 -13.79 0.45
N ARG A 146 9.49 -12.61 1.03
CA ARG A 146 10.23 -11.40 0.64
C ARG A 146 10.30 -10.34 1.73
N TYR A 147 11.47 -9.74 1.87
CA TYR A 147 11.70 -8.57 2.72
C TYR A 147 11.60 -7.31 1.86
N ARG A 148 10.73 -6.39 2.25
CA ARG A 148 10.50 -5.11 1.56
C ARG A 148 10.92 -3.97 2.46
N SER A 149 11.80 -3.12 1.93
CA SER A 149 12.23 -1.87 2.56
C SER A 149 11.81 -0.73 1.63
N ARG A 150 11.08 0.25 2.14
CA ARG A 150 10.65 1.43 1.40
C ARG A 150 11.20 2.70 2.01
N ARG A 151 11.64 3.63 1.17
CA ARG A 151 12.03 4.97 1.62
C ARG A 151 10.83 5.90 1.52
N CYS A 152 10.37 6.40 2.67
CA CYS A 152 9.19 7.25 2.76
C CYS A 152 9.58 8.64 3.23
N GLY A 153 8.93 9.66 2.70
CA GLY A 153 8.96 11.00 3.27
C GLY A 153 8.13 11.08 4.56
N ARG A 154 8.52 11.97 5.47
CA ARG A 154 7.79 12.20 6.72
C ARG A 154 6.78 13.34 6.53
N GLY A 155 5.71 13.09 5.77
CA GLY A 155 4.70 14.09 5.43
C GLY A 155 4.02 14.78 6.62
N GLY A 156 3.94 14.11 7.77
CA GLY A 156 3.39 14.70 9.01
C GLY A 156 4.18 15.88 9.58
N LYS A 157 5.37 16.18 9.05
CA LYS A 157 6.18 17.35 9.45
C LYS A 157 6.29 18.42 8.35
N GLU A 158 5.60 18.23 7.23
CA GLU A 158 5.58 19.19 6.13
C GLU A 158 4.71 20.40 6.49
N LYS A 159 5.20 21.60 6.20
CA LYS A 159 4.47 22.85 6.39
C LYS A 159 3.75 23.26 5.09
N PRO A 160 2.43 23.52 5.14
CA PRO A 160 1.69 24.03 3.99
C PRO A 160 2.29 25.35 3.49
N GLY A 161 2.39 25.53 2.18
CA GLY A 161 2.94 26.75 1.54
C GLY A 161 4.46 26.86 1.55
N VAL A 162 5.17 25.94 2.22
CA VAL A 162 6.65 25.88 2.26
C VAL A 162 7.14 24.56 1.68
N ASP A 163 6.68 23.44 2.23
CA ASP A 163 7.13 22.09 1.84
C ASP A 163 6.22 21.47 0.76
N PHE A 164 4.96 21.92 0.68
CA PHE A 164 3.97 21.52 -0.31
C PHE A 164 2.96 22.62 -0.62
N ASN A 165 2.38 22.60 -1.82
CA ASN A 165 1.35 23.55 -2.24
C ASN A 165 -0.02 23.19 -1.63
N VAL A 166 -0.69 24.16 -1.02
CA VAL A 166 -2.02 23.98 -0.41
C VAL A 166 -3.11 23.88 -1.49
N VAL A 167 -2.90 24.51 -2.65
CA VAL A 167 -3.81 24.44 -3.80
C VAL A 167 -3.49 23.18 -4.60
N GLY A 168 -4.39 22.19 -4.58
CA GLY A 168 -4.26 20.95 -5.35
C GLY A 168 -3.75 19.72 -4.59
N THR A 169 -3.53 19.81 -3.28
CA THR A 169 -3.26 18.64 -2.43
C THR A 169 -4.59 17.95 -2.09
N PHE A 170 -5.07 17.07 -2.98
CA PHE A 170 -6.23 16.22 -2.73
C PHE A 170 -5.81 14.77 -2.92
N SER A 171 -6.04 13.92 -1.91
CA SER A 171 -5.86 12.48 -2.09
C SER A 171 -6.95 11.95 -3.03
N PRO A 172 -6.64 11.45 -4.24
CA PRO A 172 -7.61 10.96 -5.20
C PRO A 172 -8.04 9.55 -4.81
N VAL A 173 -8.69 9.43 -3.65
CA VAL A 173 -9.33 8.16 -3.29
C VAL A 173 -10.63 8.09 -4.07
N ALA A 174 -10.61 7.31 -5.17
CA ALA A 174 -11.82 6.99 -5.90
C ALA A 174 -12.84 6.38 -4.92
N ARG A 175 -14.05 6.97 -4.88
CA ARG A 175 -15.12 6.44 -4.02
C ARG A 175 -15.56 5.09 -4.55
N MET A 176 -15.72 4.11 -3.66
CA MET A 176 -16.19 2.77 -4.03
C MET A 176 -17.56 2.80 -4.71
N ALA A 177 -18.42 3.77 -4.36
CA ALA A 177 -19.69 3.98 -5.05
C ALA A 177 -19.48 4.30 -6.55
N SER A 178 -18.57 5.22 -6.87
CA SER A 178 -18.22 5.58 -8.25
C SER A 178 -17.61 4.41 -9.02
N PHE A 179 -16.73 3.63 -8.37
CA PHE A 179 -16.17 2.42 -8.98
C PHE A 179 -17.24 1.37 -9.27
N ARG A 180 -18.17 1.12 -8.35
CA ARG A 180 -19.30 0.20 -8.58
C ARG A 180 -20.21 0.67 -9.71
N MET A 181 -20.48 1.98 -9.79
CA MET A 181 -21.24 2.56 -10.89
C MET A 181 -20.53 2.37 -12.24
N LEU A 182 -19.21 2.58 -12.30
CA LEU A 182 -18.42 2.33 -13.50
C LEU A 182 -18.55 0.88 -13.95
N VAL A 183 -18.40 -0.08 -13.04
CA VAL A 183 -18.54 -1.52 -13.34
C VAL A 183 -19.97 -1.85 -13.81
N ALA A 184 -20.99 -1.29 -13.15
CA ALA A 184 -22.39 -1.48 -13.55
C ALA A 184 -22.64 -0.93 -14.97
N MET A 185 -22.08 0.24 -15.31
CA MET A 185 -22.17 0.82 -16.64
C MET A 185 -21.44 -0.02 -17.69
N CYS A 186 -20.26 -0.55 -17.38
CA CYS A 186 -19.56 -1.48 -18.27
C CYS A 186 -20.42 -2.71 -18.57
N LYS A 187 -21.14 -3.23 -17.58
CA LYS A 187 -22.06 -4.36 -17.77
C LYS A 187 -23.28 -4.01 -18.62
N ILE A 188 -23.93 -2.88 -18.34
CA ILE A 188 -25.15 -2.44 -19.06
C ILE A 188 -24.83 -2.09 -20.52
N LEU A 189 -23.68 -1.47 -20.77
CA LEU A 189 -23.26 -1.00 -22.09
C LEU A 189 -22.38 -2.02 -22.84
N HIS A 190 -22.20 -3.23 -22.30
CA HIS A 190 -21.35 -4.28 -22.86
C HIS A 190 -19.91 -3.81 -23.19
N LEU A 191 -19.33 -2.96 -22.33
CA LEU A 191 -17.98 -2.46 -22.47
C LEU A 191 -16.97 -3.37 -21.78
N LEU A 192 -15.83 -3.61 -22.44
CA LEU A 192 -14.68 -4.29 -21.84
C LEU A 192 -13.95 -3.32 -20.90
N ALA A 193 -13.71 -3.77 -19.67
CA ALA A 193 -12.95 -3.02 -18.68
C ALA A 193 -11.56 -3.63 -18.52
N TYR A 194 -10.52 -2.82 -18.72
CA TYR A 194 -9.14 -3.21 -18.48
C TYR A 194 -8.63 -2.54 -17.20
N GLN A 195 -7.97 -3.32 -16.35
CA GLN A 195 -7.32 -2.82 -15.15
C GLN A 195 -5.80 -2.93 -15.31
N ALA A 196 -5.10 -1.84 -15.06
CA ALA A 196 -3.64 -1.82 -14.97
C ALA A 196 -3.23 -1.33 -13.57
N ASP A 197 -2.42 -2.13 -12.87
CA ASP A 197 -1.74 -1.68 -11.66
C ASP A 197 -0.36 -1.13 -12.05
N ILE A 198 -0.14 0.17 -11.84
CA ILE A 198 1.11 0.82 -12.20
C ILE A 198 2.10 0.64 -11.07
N ASP A 199 3.12 -0.16 -11.33
CA ASP A 199 4.23 -0.33 -10.41
C ASP A 199 4.85 1.01 -10.04
N THR A 200 4.94 1.28 -8.73
CA THR A 200 5.54 2.49 -8.16
C THR A 200 4.92 3.82 -8.64
N ALA A 201 3.60 3.87 -8.87
CA ALA A 201 2.88 5.06 -9.33
C ALA A 201 3.32 6.40 -8.67
N TYR A 202 3.50 6.40 -7.35
CA TYR A 202 4.00 7.56 -6.59
C TYR A 202 5.36 8.09 -7.07
N LEU A 203 6.30 7.18 -7.36
CA LEU A 203 7.64 7.52 -7.81
C LEU A 203 7.66 8.06 -9.24
N ASN A 204 6.58 7.89 -10.01
CA ASN A 204 6.48 8.44 -11.36
C ASN A 204 5.87 9.86 -11.36
N ALA A 205 5.23 10.29 -10.27
CA ALA A 205 4.65 11.62 -10.15
C ALA A 205 5.75 12.64 -9.86
N ARG A 206 5.93 13.63 -10.74
CA ARG A 206 6.88 14.73 -10.52
C ARG A 206 6.40 15.61 -9.37
N LYS A 207 7.30 15.95 -8.45
CA LYS A 207 7.03 16.88 -7.36
C LYS A 207 7.18 18.31 -7.87
N ARG A 208 6.24 19.19 -7.52
CA ARG A 208 6.31 20.62 -7.91
C ARG A 208 7.24 21.43 -7.01
N ALA A 209 7.22 21.16 -5.70
CA ALA A 209 8.08 21.85 -4.74
C ALA A 209 9.43 21.15 -4.60
N LEU A 210 10.53 21.90 -4.72
CA LEU A 210 11.89 21.40 -4.50
C LEU A 210 12.05 20.82 -3.09
N ALA A 211 12.63 19.64 -3.00
CA ALA A 211 12.97 19.02 -1.73
C ALA A 211 14.37 18.40 -1.80
N PHE A 212 15.13 18.54 -0.72
CA PHE A 212 16.48 18.02 -0.59
C PHE A 212 16.58 17.12 0.64
N VAL A 213 17.34 16.03 0.57
CA VAL A 213 17.67 15.19 1.72
C VAL A 213 19.18 15.07 1.86
N ARG A 214 19.70 15.53 3.00
CA ARG A 214 21.13 15.59 3.29
C ARG A 214 21.77 14.21 3.46
N SER A 215 21.03 13.27 4.05
CA SER A 215 21.50 11.90 4.22
C SER A 215 20.34 10.93 4.34
N ILE A 216 20.59 9.70 3.89
CA ILE A 216 19.69 8.58 4.04
C ILE A 216 20.30 7.65 5.08
N ALA A 217 19.51 7.25 6.08
CA ALA A 217 20.00 6.32 7.08
C ALA A 217 20.43 4.99 6.41
N GLY A 218 21.67 4.58 6.64
CA GLY A 218 22.30 3.43 5.95
C GLY A 218 23.09 3.80 4.68
N PHE A 219 22.89 4.99 4.11
CA PHE A 219 23.58 5.46 2.89
C PHE A 219 24.14 6.87 3.12
N PRO A 220 25.23 7.00 3.90
CA PRO A 220 25.86 8.28 4.15
C PRO A 220 26.47 8.86 2.87
N LEU A 221 26.33 10.16 2.67
CA LEU A 221 26.96 10.88 1.57
C LEU A 221 28.28 11.52 2.03
N LYS A 222 29.16 11.77 1.06
CA LYS A 222 30.34 12.61 1.26
C LYS A 222 29.89 14.04 1.60
N ARG A 223 30.70 14.77 2.38
CA ARG A 223 30.45 16.19 2.65
C ARG A 223 30.36 16.98 1.34
N GLY A 224 29.45 17.95 1.28
CA GLY A 224 29.21 18.78 0.09
C GLY A 224 28.29 18.15 -0.96
N TRP A 225 27.66 17.02 -0.67
CA TRP A 225 26.67 16.38 -1.55
C TRP A 225 25.33 16.19 -0.84
N VAL A 226 24.24 16.37 -1.58
CA VAL A 226 22.87 16.18 -1.11
C VAL A 226 22.04 15.44 -2.15
N TYR A 227 20.98 14.76 -1.73
CA TYR A 227 19.99 14.21 -2.66
C TYR A 227 18.93 15.26 -2.96
N LYS A 228 18.76 15.61 -4.23
CA LYS A 228 17.60 16.33 -4.72
C LYS A 228 16.47 15.34 -5.01
N VAL A 229 15.27 15.66 -4.56
CA VAL A 229 14.06 14.84 -4.72
C VAL A 229 13.23 15.45 -5.84
N ASN A 230 13.23 14.82 -7.01
CA ASN A 230 12.52 15.31 -8.20
C ASN A 230 11.06 14.83 -8.24
N ASN A 231 10.76 13.69 -7.61
CA ASN A 231 9.45 13.03 -7.68
C ASN A 231 8.84 12.86 -6.29
N ALA A 232 7.53 12.63 -6.23
CA ALA A 232 6.82 12.45 -4.96
C ALA A 232 7.29 11.16 -4.27
N LEU A 233 7.75 11.27 -3.03
CA LEU A 233 8.09 10.12 -2.19
C LEU A 233 6.86 9.60 -1.46
N TYR A 234 6.81 8.31 -1.21
CA TYR A 234 5.76 7.70 -0.39
C TYR A 234 5.54 8.46 0.93
N GLY A 235 4.30 8.79 1.25
CA GLY A 235 3.92 9.41 2.53
C GLY A 235 4.15 10.92 2.63
N LEU A 236 4.51 11.60 1.53
CA LEU A 236 4.39 13.05 1.43
C LEU A 236 2.93 13.43 1.13
N ARG A 237 2.54 14.66 1.46
CA ARG A 237 1.18 15.15 1.17
C ARG A 237 0.90 15.27 -0.33
N GLU A 238 1.91 15.58 -1.14
CA GLU A 238 1.81 15.74 -2.60
C GLU A 238 1.92 14.42 -3.39
N SER A 239 1.91 13.27 -2.70
CA SER A 239 2.04 11.97 -3.38
C SER A 239 0.70 11.42 -3.86
N GLY A 240 -0.40 11.85 -3.24
CA GLY A 240 -1.76 11.43 -3.59
C GLY A 240 -2.29 12.29 -4.70
#